data_AF-A0A937AW27-F1
#
_entry.id   AF-A0A937AW27-F1
#
_cell.length_a   1.000
_cell.length_b   1.000
_cell.length_c   1.000
_cell.angle_alpha   90.00
_cell.angle_beta   90.00
_cell.angle_gamma   90.00
#
_symmetry.space_group_name_H-M   'P 1'
#
loop_
_entity.id
_entity.type
_entity.pdbx_description
1 polymer ?
#
loop_
_entity_poly.entity_id
_entity_poly.type
_entity_poly.pdbx_seq_one_letter_code
_entity_poly.pdbx_strand_id
1 'polypeptide(L)'
;MDRREASQTSRRVKITVLVPLSDELRRLRRALKAIVPDALRSGSINLIQIGPGANAAWDVIAESLQTKSESNADHLVILAGCAGSLSPAADKSADALIVHEIRDADGSTIACPWARAVDPTGAWRILSSPSILSTAHEKAAAANRFQTDIVDQESAPFARALTTRPNQPWLIIRGISDRHDETLPREVSAFVDHTGRTKMSAVLWSLARNPALIPTLMRLAQRTERAMQDIARAIAQIHRNFSETRELFVSAVPRHVSPISAISHSAKPDLPAEAFIRTPPTALPPSVVRALRNEINNAGGSTARPALLVMGGSFDPFTLAHGAIAHAGFLALESRSEHADTSPSKPLGVLFIPAARSPHKAEGPAASADDRRRMIELSLEGEERFARIPWGVWTDEIDRAREHPGAPSYSVHTAERLRSTLDSNGLTNVRLRWIVGADQALALHRWHQPARFIELADPIVLLRPDTQHASSNTDWQAAADRLLSALQQTHAWDEEAMRSWSKRICPGPLLTISSTRVRELLHTLARPDHEVNSRAKHLAHSELATLIHPAVAEYIQKRGVYAGL
;
A
#
# COMPACT_ATOMS: atom_id res chain seq x y z
N MET A 1 -51.15 -32.72 -13.41
CA MET A 1 -49.80 -33.31 -13.34
C MET A 1 -48.89 -32.32 -14.03
N ASP A 2 -48.24 -31.51 -13.21
CA ASP A 2 -47.85 -30.14 -13.50
C ASP A 2 -46.59 -29.98 -14.34
N ARG A 3 -46.58 -28.86 -15.06
CA ARG A 3 -45.46 -28.17 -15.69
C ARG A 3 -44.30 -27.93 -14.71
N ARG A 4 -43.55 -28.98 -14.35
CA ARG A 4 -42.33 -28.91 -13.52
C ARG A 4 -41.05 -29.33 -14.25
N GLU A 5 -41.06 -29.42 -15.58
CA GLU A 5 -39.89 -29.88 -16.38
C GLU A 5 -39.27 -28.84 -17.33
N ALA A 6 -39.62 -27.55 -17.24
CA ALA A 6 -39.00 -26.52 -18.10
C ALA A 6 -38.71 -25.22 -17.34
N SER A 7 -37.85 -25.29 -16.33
CA SER A 7 -37.16 -24.10 -15.79
C SER A 7 -35.85 -24.51 -15.10
N GLN A 8 -34.94 -25.17 -15.82
CA GLN A 8 -33.52 -24.99 -15.54
C GLN A 8 -33.18 -23.55 -15.94
N THR A 9 -33.35 -22.63 -15.01
CA THR A 9 -32.90 -21.25 -15.13
C THR A 9 -31.38 -21.31 -15.31
N SER A 10 -30.91 -21.22 -16.56
CA SER A 10 -29.50 -21.08 -16.89
C SER A 10 -28.95 -19.90 -16.08
N ARG A 11 -28.22 -20.20 -14.99
CA ARG A 11 -27.59 -19.17 -14.15
C ARG A 11 -26.59 -18.45 -15.05
N ARG A 12 -26.82 -17.16 -15.28
CA ARG A 12 -25.97 -16.35 -16.14
C ARG A 12 -24.61 -16.18 -15.47
N VAL A 13 -23.57 -16.68 -16.15
CA VAL A 13 -22.18 -16.46 -15.79
C VAL A 13 -21.88 -14.97 -15.79
N LYS A 14 -21.20 -14.51 -14.74
CA LYS A 14 -20.72 -13.13 -14.64
C LYS A 14 -19.21 -13.10 -14.71
N ILE A 15 -18.65 -12.20 -15.51
CA ILE A 15 -17.22 -11.91 -15.56
C ILE A 15 -17.02 -10.46 -15.16
N THR A 16 -16.21 -10.21 -14.14
CA THR A 16 -15.69 -8.85 -13.90
C THR A 16 -14.24 -8.77 -14.30
N VAL A 17 -13.93 -7.82 -15.16
CA VAL A 17 -12.58 -7.54 -15.62
C VAL A 17 -12.07 -6.28 -14.95
N LEU A 18 -10.98 -6.42 -14.21
CA LEU A 18 -10.27 -5.34 -13.55
C LEU A 18 -9.16 -4.84 -14.47
N VAL A 19 -9.14 -3.54 -14.74
CA VAL A 19 -8.22 -2.92 -15.68
C VAL A 19 -7.46 -1.78 -14.98
N PRO A 20 -6.12 -1.86 -14.89
CA PRO A 20 -5.31 -0.87 -14.16
C PRO A 20 -5.44 0.55 -14.72
N LEU A 21 -5.28 0.69 -16.03
CA LEU A 21 -5.22 2.01 -16.67
C LEU A 21 -6.52 2.37 -17.39
N SER A 22 -6.87 3.65 -17.35
CA SER A 22 -8.05 4.19 -18.06
C SER A 22 -7.97 4.05 -19.59
N ASP A 23 -6.77 4.17 -20.17
CA ASP A 23 -6.58 4.01 -21.63
C ASP A 23 -6.73 2.55 -22.05
N GLU A 24 -6.19 1.62 -21.26
CA GLU A 24 -6.41 0.18 -21.43
C GLU A 24 -7.90 -0.15 -21.32
N LEU A 25 -8.59 0.38 -20.30
CA LEU A 25 -10.02 0.18 -20.12
C LEU A 25 -10.81 0.69 -21.33
N ARG A 26 -10.45 1.85 -21.87
CA ARG A 26 -11.12 2.43 -23.04
C ARG A 26 -10.95 1.56 -24.27
N ARG A 27 -9.73 1.09 -24.54
CA ARG A 27 -9.40 0.22 -25.68
C ARG A 27 -10.04 -1.15 -25.55
N LEU A 28 -9.94 -1.77 -24.38
CA LEU A 28 -10.54 -3.07 -24.08
C LEU A 28 -12.06 -3.01 -24.21
N ARG A 29 -12.71 -1.97 -23.67
CA ARG A 29 -14.16 -1.75 -23.81
C ARG A 29 -14.55 -1.62 -25.28
N ARG A 30 -13.76 -0.91 -26.10
CA ARG A 30 -14.02 -0.78 -27.55
C ARG A 30 -13.90 -2.13 -28.26
N ALA A 31 -12.84 -2.89 -27.98
CA ALA A 31 -12.62 -4.21 -28.59
C ALA A 31 -13.72 -5.21 -28.17
N LEU A 32 -14.06 -5.28 -26.88
CA LEU A 32 -15.15 -6.13 -26.39
C LEU A 32 -16.51 -5.73 -26.96
N LYS A 33 -16.79 -4.44 -27.17
CA LYS A 33 -18.03 -3.98 -27.82
C LYS A 33 -18.14 -4.47 -29.27
N ALA A 34 -17.01 -4.66 -29.96
CA ALA A 34 -17.01 -5.20 -31.32
C ALA A 34 -17.22 -6.72 -31.36
N ILE A 35 -16.77 -7.46 -30.33
CA ILE A 35 -16.78 -8.94 -30.32
C ILE A 35 -18.02 -9.49 -29.58
N VAL A 36 -18.39 -8.90 -28.45
CA VAL A 36 -19.45 -9.37 -27.54
C VAL A 36 -20.32 -8.21 -27.01
N PRO A 37 -20.99 -7.44 -27.90
CA PRO A 37 -21.79 -6.28 -27.49
C PRO A 37 -22.92 -6.63 -26.50
N ASP A 38 -23.53 -7.80 -26.65
CA ASP A 38 -24.64 -8.24 -25.80
C ASP A 38 -24.19 -8.61 -24.38
N ALA A 39 -22.98 -9.14 -24.24
CA ALA A 39 -22.40 -9.47 -22.93
C ALA A 39 -22.13 -8.19 -22.10
N LEU A 40 -21.64 -7.13 -22.75
CA LEU A 40 -21.48 -5.82 -22.13
C LEU A 40 -22.82 -5.15 -21.80
N ARG A 41 -23.80 -5.23 -22.71
CA ARG A 41 -25.14 -4.63 -22.50
C ARG A 41 -25.92 -5.31 -21.39
N SER A 42 -25.84 -6.65 -21.30
CA SER A 42 -26.54 -7.44 -20.28
C SER A 42 -25.84 -7.42 -18.91
N GLY A 43 -24.60 -6.92 -18.84
CA GLY A 43 -23.80 -6.91 -17.63
C GLY A 43 -23.18 -8.27 -17.28
N SER A 44 -23.20 -9.24 -18.20
CA SER A 44 -22.49 -10.52 -18.03
C SER A 44 -20.97 -10.35 -18.09
N ILE A 45 -20.49 -9.30 -18.77
CA ILE A 45 -19.11 -8.82 -18.65
C ILE A 45 -19.14 -7.39 -18.12
N ASN A 46 -18.56 -7.17 -16.94
CA ASN A 46 -18.39 -5.86 -16.34
C ASN A 46 -16.92 -5.44 -16.35
N LEU A 47 -16.64 -4.17 -16.62
CA LEU A 47 -15.28 -3.63 -16.66
C LEU A 47 -15.09 -2.54 -15.61
N ILE A 48 -14.10 -2.71 -14.73
CA ILE A 48 -13.82 -1.80 -13.61
C ILE A 48 -12.40 -1.24 -13.77
N GLN A 49 -12.26 0.09 -13.69
CA GLN A 49 -10.96 0.74 -13.55
C GLN A 49 -10.53 0.69 -12.10
N ILE A 50 -9.28 0.30 -11.84
CA ILE A 50 -8.78 0.06 -10.49
C ILE A 50 -7.57 0.93 -10.10
N GLY A 51 -6.92 1.56 -11.08
CA GLY A 51 -5.67 2.31 -10.88
C GLY A 51 -4.42 1.42 -11.01
N PRO A 52 -3.22 2.01 -11.24
CA PRO A 52 -1.98 1.27 -11.43
C PRO A 52 -1.31 0.88 -10.11
N GLY A 53 -0.54 -0.20 -10.16
CA GLY A 53 0.38 -0.66 -9.13
C GLY A 53 -0.26 -1.23 -7.85
N ALA A 54 0.60 -1.43 -6.85
CA ALA A 54 0.23 -2.00 -5.56
C ALA A 54 -0.69 -1.11 -4.69
N ASN A 55 -0.93 0.15 -5.11
CA ASN A 55 -1.76 1.11 -4.40
C ASN A 55 -3.23 1.12 -4.87
N ALA A 56 -3.57 0.36 -5.90
CA ALA A 56 -4.98 0.13 -6.23
C ALA A 56 -5.68 -0.53 -5.04
N ALA A 57 -6.91 -0.10 -4.75
CA ALA A 57 -7.68 -0.57 -3.60
C ALA A 57 -8.23 -1.99 -3.84
N TRP A 58 -7.33 -2.96 -4.05
CA TRP A 58 -7.64 -4.33 -4.44
C TRP A 58 -8.64 -5.00 -3.50
N ASP A 59 -8.54 -4.71 -2.20
CA ASP A 59 -9.46 -5.21 -1.18
C ASP A 59 -10.87 -4.61 -1.33
N VAL A 60 -10.98 -3.30 -1.60
CA VAL A 60 -12.26 -2.61 -1.87
C VAL A 60 -12.90 -3.14 -3.16
N ILE A 61 -12.09 -3.42 -4.17
CA ILE A 61 -12.55 -3.98 -5.43
C ILE A 61 -13.02 -5.42 -5.23
N ALA A 62 -12.28 -6.25 -4.49
CA ALA A 62 -12.65 -7.61 -4.11
C ALA A 62 -13.96 -7.66 -3.30
N GLU A 63 -14.21 -6.67 -2.44
CA GLU A 63 -15.45 -6.50 -1.69
C GLU A 63 -16.62 -6.03 -2.58
N SER A 64 -16.39 -5.10 -3.51
CA SER A 64 -17.42 -4.60 -4.43
C SER A 64 -17.94 -5.65 -5.42
N LEU A 65 -17.21 -6.75 -5.60
CA LEU A 65 -17.61 -7.88 -6.43
C LEU A 65 -18.73 -8.73 -5.80
N GLN A 66 -19.19 -8.42 -4.58
CA GLN A 66 -20.37 -9.03 -3.96
C GLN A 66 -21.63 -8.81 -4.79
N THR A 67 -22.23 -9.87 -5.34
CA THR A 67 -23.68 -9.91 -5.60
C THR A 67 -24.37 -10.62 -4.44
N LYS A 68 -25.38 -9.97 -3.84
CA LYS A 68 -26.12 -10.43 -2.65
C LYS A 68 -26.90 -11.76 -2.83
N SER A 69 -26.74 -12.51 -3.92
CA SER A 69 -27.64 -13.62 -4.26
C SER A 69 -27.06 -14.75 -5.14
N GLU A 70 -25.79 -14.74 -5.53
CA GLU A 70 -25.23 -15.75 -6.45
C GLU A 70 -24.07 -16.52 -5.79
N SER A 71 -23.90 -17.79 -6.17
CA SER A 71 -22.76 -18.57 -5.66
C SER A 71 -21.47 -17.98 -6.22
N ASN A 72 -20.46 -17.73 -5.37
CA ASN A 72 -19.15 -17.19 -5.81
C ASN A 72 -18.51 -17.99 -6.96
N ALA A 73 -18.91 -19.25 -7.16
CA ALA A 73 -18.43 -20.11 -8.24
C ALA A 73 -18.94 -19.71 -9.64
N ASP A 74 -20.00 -18.90 -9.73
CA ASP A 74 -20.60 -18.49 -11.01
C ASP A 74 -20.09 -17.09 -11.47
N HIS A 75 -19.13 -16.51 -10.74
CA HIS A 75 -18.55 -15.18 -11.00
C HIS A 75 -17.03 -15.25 -11.17
N LEU A 76 -16.53 -15.04 -12.39
CA LEU A 76 -15.09 -14.98 -12.69
C LEU A 76 -14.53 -13.57 -12.59
N VAL A 77 -13.37 -13.44 -11.95
CA VAL A 77 -12.65 -12.17 -11.85
C VAL A 77 -11.38 -12.24 -12.69
N ILE A 78 -11.23 -11.34 -13.66
CA ILE A 78 -10.07 -11.30 -14.54
C ILE A 78 -9.31 -10.02 -14.31
N LEU A 79 -8.02 -10.10 -13.98
CA LEU A 79 -7.13 -8.95 -14.10
C LEU A 79 -6.56 -8.89 -15.52
N ALA A 80 -6.88 -7.82 -16.23
CA ALA A 80 -6.49 -7.63 -17.64
C ALA A 80 -5.74 -6.31 -17.83
N GLY A 81 -4.67 -6.33 -18.62
CA GLY A 81 -3.79 -5.17 -18.81
C GLY A 81 -2.56 -5.52 -19.64
N CYS A 82 -1.72 -4.52 -19.94
CA CYS A 82 -0.44 -4.77 -20.58
C CYS A 82 0.60 -5.30 -19.58
N ALA A 83 1.60 -6.01 -20.09
CA ALA A 83 2.82 -6.38 -19.39
C ALA A 83 4.04 -6.09 -20.26
N GLY A 84 5.18 -5.85 -19.61
CA GLY A 84 6.48 -5.86 -20.27
C GLY A 84 6.93 -7.31 -20.53
N SER A 85 7.54 -7.55 -21.67
CA SER A 85 8.15 -8.85 -21.97
C SER A 85 9.49 -9.00 -21.27
N LEU A 86 9.76 -10.20 -20.73
CA LEU A 86 11.06 -10.60 -20.18
C LEU A 86 11.72 -11.71 -21.01
N SER A 87 11.06 -12.20 -22.07
CA SER A 87 11.55 -13.32 -22.86
C SER A 87 11.29 -13.16 -24.37
N PRO A 88 12.16 -13.72 -25.24
CA PRO A 88 11.89 -13.79 -26.67
C PRO A 88 10.64 -14.59 -27.04
N ALA A 89 10.21 -15.50 -26.17
CA ALA A 89 8.98 -16.28 -26.36
C ALA A 89 7.74 -15.39 -26.19
N ALA A 90 7.70 -14.57 -25.13
CA ALA A 90 6.63 -13.61 -24.90
C ALA A 90 6.54 -12.56 -26.02
N ASP A 91 7.69 -12.06 -26.50
CA ASP A 91 7.77 -11.13 -27.66
C ASP A 91 7.07 -11.65 -28.92
N LYS A 92 7.13 -12.97 -29.15
CA LYS A 92 6.63 -13.63 -30.36
C LYS A 92 5.18 -14.09 -30.22
N SER A 93 4.57 -13.94 -29.04
CA SER A 93 3.18 -14.33 -28.85
C SER A 93 2.27 -13.50 -29.74
N ALA A 94 1.43 -14.20 -30.51
CA ALA A 94 0.41 -13.59 -31.36
C ALA A 94 -0.92 -13.35 -30.60
N ASP A 95 -1.03 -13.90 -29.40
CA ASP A 95 -2.22 -13.87 -28.57
C ASP A 95 -1.90 -13.36 -27.15
N ALA A 96 -2.96 -13.02 -26.41
CA ALA A 96 -2.85 -12.66 -25.02
C ALA A 96 -2.41 -13.86 -24.17
N LEU A 97 -1.59 -13.58 -23.17
CA LEU A 97 -0.99 -14.56 -22.29
C LEU A 97 -1.87 -14.76 -21.06
N ILE A 98 -2.32 -16.00 -20.85
CA ILE A 98 -2.94 -16.42 -19.59
C ILE A 98 -1.82 -16.79 -18.64
N VAL A 99 -1.74 -16.11 -17.51
CA VAL A 99 -0.68 -16.33 -16.52
C VAL A 99 -1.01 -17.54 -15.66
N HIS A 100 -0.06 -18.47 -15.54
CA HIS A 100 -0.17 -19.68 -14.73
C HIS A 100 0.45 -19.52 -13.35
N GLU A 101 1.48 -18.70 -13.24
CA GLU A 101 2.24 -18.52 -12.02
C GLU A 101 2.72 -17.07 -11.90
N ILE A 102 2.60 -16.53 -10.69
CA ILE A 102 3.01 -15.18 -10.34
C ILE A 102 4.19 -15.31 -9.40
N ARG A 103 5.26 -14.58 -9.66
CA ARG A 103 6.41 -14.43 -8.77
C ARG A 103 6.44 -13.00 -8.29
N ASP A 104 6.41 -12.79 -6.99
CA ASP A 104 6.57 -11.44 -6.44
C ASP A 104 8.06 -11.11 -6.26
N ALA A 105 8.37 -9.83 -6.11
CA ALA A 105 9.74 -9.33 -5.95
C ALA A 105 10.45 -9.84 -4.69
N ASP A 106 9.70 -10.34 -3.70
CA ASP A 106 10.23 -11.04 -2.52
C ASP A 106 10.59 -12.52 -2.77
N GLY A 107 10.32 -13.03 -3.98
CA GLY A 107 10.56 -14.42 -4.38
C GLY A 107 9.40 -15.37 -4.09
N SER A 108 8.34 -14.91 -3.43
CA SER A 108 7.13 -15.70 -3.22
C SER A 108 6.46 -16.04 -4.55
N THR A 109 5.83 -17.21 -4.60
CA THR A 109 5.18 -17.73 -5.81
C THR A 109 3.71 -17.99 -5.52
N ILE A 110 2.82 -17.55 -6.41
CA ILE A 110 1.38 -17.74 -6.32
C ILE A 110 0.89 -18.38 -7.62
N ALA A 111 0.27 -19.55 -7.53
CA ALA A 111 -0.35 -20.20 -8.68
C ALA A 111 -1.67 -19.50 -9.03
N CYS A 112 -1.94 -19.34 -10.33
CA CYS A 112 -3.21 -18.84 -10.84
C CYS A 112 -4.20 -20.01 -10.97
N PRO A 113 -5.21 -20.12 -10.09
CA PRO A 113 -5.97 -21.34 -9.88
C PRO A 113 -6.78 -21.77 -11.12
N TRP A 114 -7.19 -20.83 -11.96
CA TRP A 114 -8.00 -21.12 -13.15
C TRP A 114 -7.21 -21.16 -14.46
N ALA A 115 -5.91 -20.84 -14.44
CA ALA A 115 -5.13 -20.73 -15.65
C ALA A 115 -5.09 -22.04 -16.44
N ARG A 116 -4.86 -23.17 -15.75
CA ARG A 116 -4.83 -24.51 -16.39
C ARG A 116 -6.19 -24.98 -16.91
N ALA A 117 -7.28 -24.47 -16.36
CA ALA A 117 -8.62 -24.84 -16.83
C ALA A 117 -8.96 -24.15 -18.16
N VAL A 118 -8.41 -22.95 -18.40
CA VAL A 118 -8.63 -22.16 -19.61
C VAL A 118 -7.54 -22.37 -20.65
N ASP A 119 -6.30 -22.56 -20.20
CA ASP A 119 -5.12 -22.82 -21.03
C ASP A 119 -4.33 -23.99 -20.42
N PRO A 120 -4.70 -25.25 -20.72
CA PRO A 120 -4.07 -26.43 -20.13
C PRO A 120 -2.60 -26.61 -20.51
N THR A 121 -2.20 -26.07 -21.66
CA THR A 121 -0.87 -26.24 -22.24
C THR A 121 0.08 -25.08 -21.96
N GLY A 122 -0.46 -23.92 -21.55
CA GLY A 122 0.34 -22.76 -21.19
C GLY A 122 1.14 -22.94 -19.90
N ALA A 123 2.15 -22.10 -19.75
CA ALA A 123 3.04 -22.09 -18.59
C ALA A 123 3.63 -20.69 -18.33
N TRP A 124 2.87 -19.63 -18.65
CA TRP A 124 3.40 -18.27 -18.59
C TRP A 124 3.59 -17.83 -17.13
N ARG A 125 4.80 -17.37 -16.81
CA ARG A 125 5.17 -16.87 -15.49
C ARG A 125 5.31 -15.35 -15.51
N ILE A 126 4.63 -14.66 -14.62
CA ILE A 126 4.73 -13.21 -14.48
C ILE A 126 5.52 -12.81 -13.24
N LEU A 127 6.43 -11.86 -13.37
CA LEU A 127 7.01 -11.13 -12.26
C LEU A 127 6.09 -9.96 -11.90
N SER A 128 5.68 -9.84 -10.64
CA SER A 128 5.09 -8.61 -10.13
C SER A 128 6.21 -7.77 -9.49
N SER A 129 6.59 -6.70 -10.17
CA SER A 129 7.67 -5.79 -9.75
C SER A 129 7.11 -4.54 -9.07
N PRO A 130 7.73 -4.05 -7.98
CA PRO A 130 7.33 -2.80 -7.34
C PRO A 130 7.62 -1.56 -8.21
N SER A 131 8.41 -1.70 -9.27
CA SER A 131 8.84 -0.61 -10.16
C SER A 131 8.83 -1.02 -11.62
N ILE A 132 8.71 -0.04 -12.53
CA ILE A 132 8.77 -0.27 -13.98
C ILE A 132 10.21 -0.60 -14.37
N LEU A 133 10.41 -1.79 -14.96
CA LEU A 133 11.69 -2.19 -15.54
C LEU A 133 11.84 -1.52 -16.92
N SER A 134 12.66 -0.48 -16.98
CA SER A 134 12.69 0.42 -18.13
C SER A 134 13.74 0.03 -19.16
N THR A 135 14.81 -0.66 -18.76
CA THR A 135 15.92 -1.03 -19.66
C THR A 135 15.92 -2.51 -20.00
N ALA A 136 16.45 -2.86 -21.18
CA ALA A 136 16.65 -4.26 -21.58
C ALA A 136 17.54 -5.04 -20.59
N HIS A 137 18.53 -4.37 -19.99
CA HIS A 137 19.41 -4.98 -18.98
C HIS A 137 18.66 -5.31 -17.69
N GLU A 138 17.83 -4.40 -17.17
CA GLU A 138 16.98 -4.65 -15.99
C GLU A 138 16.02 -5.82 -16.23
N LYS A 139 15.40 -5.86 -17.41
CA LYS A 139 14.51 -6.96 -17.81
C LYS A 139 15.25 -8.29 -17.88
N ALA A 140 16.42 -8.33 -18.51
CA ALA A 140 17.24 -9.55 -18.58
C ALA A 140 17.69 -10.02 -17.18
N ALA A 141 18.09 -9.10 -16.30
CA ALA A 141 18.47 -9.42 -14.92
C ALA A 141 17.28 -9.98 -14.14
N ALA A 142 16.09 -9.38 -14.30
CA ALA A 142 14.86 -9.86 -13.66
C ALA A 142 14.44 -11.25 -14.19
N ALA A 143 14.49 -11.47 -15.51
CA ALA A 143 14.19 -12.75 -16.15
C ALA A 143 15.09 -13.86 -15.59
N ASN A 144 16.40 -13.61 -15.52
CA ASN A 144 17.38 -14.57 -15.00
C ASN A 144 17.20 -14.84 -13.51
N ARG A 145 16.91 -13.81 -12.72
CA ARG A 145 16.76 -13.93 -11.27
C ARG A 145 15.48 -14.66 -10.87
N PHE A 146 14.36 -14.28 -11.46
CA PHE A 146 13.05 -14.76 -11.04
C PHE A 146 12.52 -15.89 -11.92
N GLN A 147 13.14 -16.17 -13.06
CA GLN A 147 12.72 -17.22 -14.01
C GLN A 147 11.29 -16.97 -14.51
N THR A 148 11.02 -15.74 -14.96
CA THR A 148 9.71 -15.25 -15.42
C THR A 148 9.75 -14.80 -16.88
N ASP A 149 8.61 -14.88 -17.56
CA ASP A 149 8.48 -14.64 -18.99
C ASP A 149 7.98 -13.21 -19.30
N ILE A 150 7.24 -12.60 -18.37
CA ILE A 150 6.67 -11.24 -18.45
C ILE A 150 6.71 -10.53 -17.08
N VAL A 151 6.49 -9.21 -17.07
CA VAL A 151 6.50 -8.37 -15.86
C VAL A 151 5.34 -7.37 -15.83
N ASP A 152 4.74 -7.16 -14.66
CA ASP A 152 3.81 -6.06 -14.37
C ASP A 152 3.97 -5.54 -12.94
N GLN A 153 3.05 -4.69 -12.46
CA GLN A 153 3.04 -4.20 -11.08
C GLN A 153 1.80 -4.63 -10.28
N GLU A 154 0.84 -5.27 -10.93
CA GLU A 154 -0.52 -5.51 -10.41
C GLU A 154 -0.79 -6.97 -10.06
N SER A 155 -0.05 -7.93 -10.63
CA SER A 155 -0.38 -9.35 -10.52
C SER A 155 -0.33 -9.90 -9.09
N ALA A 156 0.72 -9.62 -8.33
CA ALA A 156 0.85 -10.15 -6.96
C ALA A 156 -0.11 -9.48 -5.96
N PRO A 157 -0.31 -8.14 -5.96
CA PRO A 157 -1.36 -7.50 -5.17
C PRO A 157 -2.76 -8.07 -5.46
N PHE A 158 -3.11 -8.24 -6.74
CA PHE A 158 -4.38 -8.83 -7.15
C PHE A 158 -4.56 -10.27 -6.66
N ALA A 159 -3.57 -11.12 -6.91
CA ALA A 159 -3.66 -12.52 -6.53
C ALA A 159 -3.75 -12.68 -5.01
N ARG A 160 -3.04 -11.87 -4.21
CA ARG A 160 -3.19 -11.85 -2.76
C ARG A 160 -4.60 -11.47 -2.32
N ALA A 161 -5.18 -10.43 -2.92
CA ALA A 161 -6.53 -9.97 -2.59
C ALA A 161 -7.62 -11.03 -2.89
N LEU A 162 -7.38 -11.92 -3.86
CA LEU A 162 -8.32 -12.98 -4.22
C LEU A 162 -8.00 -14.35 -3.60
N THR A 163 -6.75 -14.62 -3.22
CA THR A 163 -6.36 -15.88 -2.56
C THR A 163 -6.94 -15.99 -1.15
N THR A 164 -7.25 -14.85 -0.51
CA THR A 164 -7.99 -14.81 0.77
C THR A 164 -9.44 -15.29 0.65
N ARG A 165 -9.96 -15.51 -0.57
CA ARG A 165 -11.35 -15.91 -0.84
C ARG A 165 -11.41 -17.36 -1.33
N PRO A 166 -11.85 -18.32 -0.47
CA PRO A 166 -11.97 -19.71 -0.89
C PRO A 166 -12.99 -19.84 -2.04
N ASN A 167 -12.63 -20.62 -3.06
CA ASN A 167 -13.46 -20.94 -4.23
C ASN A 167 -13.82 -19.75 -5.15
N GLN A 168 -13.16 -18.60 -5.07
CA GLN A 168 -13.34 -17.49 -6.02
C GLN A 168 -12.62 -17.80 -7.34
N PRO A 169 -13.31 -17.91 -8.49
CA PRO A 169 -12.65 -18.02 -9.79
C PRO A 169 -11.92 -16.73 -10.14
N TRP A 170 -10.63 -16.84 -10.48
CA TRP A 170 -9.88 -15.70 -10.99
C TRP A 170 -8.72 -16.05 -11.92
N LEU A 171 -8.43 -15.12 -12.83
CA LEU A 171 -7.40 -15.22 -13.86
C LEU A 171 -6.63 -13.91 -14.01
N ILE A 172 -5.41 -14.01 -14.54
CA ILE A 172 -4.65 -12.87 -15.02
C ILE A 172 -4.39 -13.08 -16.50
N ILE A 173 -4.75 -12.08 -17.30
CA ILE A 173 -4.54 -12.05 -18.74
C ILE A 173 -3.71 -10.82 -19.09
N ARG A 174 -2.62 -11.04 -19.82
CA ARG A 174 -1.68 -9.98 -20.20
C ARG A 174 -1.44 -9.96 -21.69
N GLY A 175 -1.39 -8.75 -22.25
CA GLY A 175 -0.86 -8.52 -23.59
C GLY A 175 0.48 -7.80 -23.50
N ILE A 176 1.36 -8.01 -24.48
CA ILE A 176 2.70 -7.42 -24.44
C ILE A 176 2.67 -5.98 -24.99
N SER A 177 3.05 -5.01 -24.16
CA SER A 177 3.22 -3.61 -24.60
C SER A 177 4.59 -3.34 -25.21
N ASP A 178 5.63 -3.86 -24.57
CA ASP A 178 7.03 -3.57 -24.84
C ASP A 178 7.89 -4.83 -24.74
N ARG A 179 8.95 -4.88 -25.55
CA ARG A 179 9.73 -6.11 -25.75
C ARG A 179 10.83 -6.28 -24.72
N HIS A 180 11.36 -7.50 -24.61
CA HIS A 180 12.44 -7.81 -23.67
C HIS A 180 13.76 -7.07 -23.99
N ASP A 181 14.01 -6.79 -25.28
CA ASP A 181 15.21 -6.14 -25.81
C ASP A 181 15.04 -4.61 -25.95
N GLU A 182 13.87 -4.07 -25.61
CA GLU A 182 13.57 -2.65 -25.76
C GLU A 182 13.70 -1.88 -24.45
N THR A 183 14.34 -0.72 -24.56
CA THR A 183 14.40 0.28 -23.49
C THR A 183 13.25 1.27 -23.65
N LEU A 184 12.40 1.36 -22.63
CA LEU A 184 11.32 2.34 -22.55
C LEU A 184 11.90 3.73 -22.24
N PRO A 185 11.43 4.79 -22.94
CA PRO A 185 11.79 6.16 -22.60
C PRO A 185 11.40 6.46 -21.15
N ARG A 186 12.30 7.11 -20.40
CA ARG A 186 12.09 7.44 -18.97
C ARG A 186 10.80 8.23 -18.75
N GLU A 187 10.41 9.01 -19.75
CA GLU A 187 9.21 9.86 -19.78
C GLU A 187 7.90 9.06 -19.71
N VAL A 188 7.89 7.77 -20.11
CA VAL A 188 6.68 6.93 -20.09
C VAL A 188 6.14 6.73 -18.68
N SER A 189 7.02 6.69 -17.67
CA SER A 189 6.61 6.60 -16.25
C SER A 189 5.89 7.88 -15.77
N ALA A 190 6.18 9.04 -16.38
CA ALA A 190 5.57 10.32 -16.03
C ALA A 190 4.20 10.57 -16.70
N PHE A 191 3.83 9.72 -17.67
CA PHE A 191 2.60 9.89 -18.46
C PHE A 191 1.34 9.37 -17.77
N VAL A 192 1.45 8.66 -16.66
CA VAL A 192 0.32 8.06 -15.95
C VAL A 192 0.25 8.66 -14.55
N ASP A 193 -0.93 9.12 -14.13
CA ASP A 193 -1.15 9.54 -12.75
C ASP A 193 -1.49 8.37 -11.82
N HIS A 194 -1.53 8.62 -10.51
CA HIS A 194 -1.82 7.62 -9.48
C HIS A 194 -3.24 7.04 -9.56
N THR A 195 -4.12 7.59 -10.41
CA THR A 195 -5.48 7.07 -10.67
C THR A 195 -5.55 6.21 -11.93
N GLY A 196 -4.44 6.09 -12.68
CA GLY A 196 -4.37 5.36 -13.95
C GLY A 196 -4.83 6.18 -15.15
N ARG A 197 -4.87 7.50 -15.05
CA ARG A 197 -5.19 8.38 -16.18
C ARG A 197 -3.91 8.81 -16.90
N THR A 198 -3.92 8.66 -18.22
CA THR A 198 -2.83 9.16 -19.06
C THR A 198 -2.89 10.69 -19.12
N LYS A 199 -1.83 11.36 -18.67
CA LYS A 199 -1.63 12.82 -18.75
C LYS A 199 -1.30 13.22 -20.19
N MET A 200 -2.33 13.47 -20.99
CA MET A 200 -2.16 13.86 -22.41
C MET A 200 -1.28 15.11 -22.58
N SER A 201 -1.30 16.03 -21.61
CA SER A 201 -0.41 17.19 -21.58
C SER A 201 1.07 16.82 -21.40
N ALA A 202 1.39 15.82 -20.57
CA ALA A 202 2.76 15.34 -20.36
C ALA A 202 3.28 14.61 -21.62
N VAL A 203 2.41 13.86 -22.29
CA VAL A 203 2.72 13.21 -23.57
C VAL A 203 2.99 14.26 -24.66
N LEU A 204 2.10 15.23 -24.86
CA LEU A 204 2.26 16.31 -25.84
C LEU A 204 3.51 17.16 -25.58
N TRP A 205 3.81 17.45 -24.32
CA TRP A 205 5.00 18.22 -23.93
C TRP A 205 6.30 17.43 -24.17
N SER A 206 6.31 16.12 -23.88
CA SER A 206 7.43 15.23 -24.19
C SER A 206 7.67 15.12 -25.70
N LEU A 207 6.60 15.05 -26.50
CA LEU A 207 6.69 15.04 -27.97
C LEU A 207 7.19 16.38 -28.54
N ALA A 208 6.79 17.51 -27.97
CA ALA A 208 7.27 18.83 -28.38
C ALA A 208 8.78 19.02 -28.07
N ARG A 209 9.27 18.45 -26.97
CA ARG A 209 10.67 18.54 -26.55
C ARG A 209 11.58 17.52 -27.25
N ASN A 210 11.06 16.35 -27.59
CA ASN A 210 11.78 15.31 -28.31
C ASN A 210 10.89 14.63 -29.37
N PRO A 211 10.79 15.21 -30.58
CA PRO A 211 10.00 14.64 -31.67
C PRO A 211 10.48 13.24 -32.10
N ALA A 212 11.72 12.84 -31.79
CA ALA A 212 12.22 11.50 -32.07
C ALA A 212 11.56 10.41 -31.20
N LEU A 213 10.79 10.79 -30.17
CA LEU A 213 9.96 9.85 -29.39
C LEU A 213 8.67 9.45 -30.10
N ILE A 214 8.21 10.21 -31.10
CA ILE A 214 6.95 9.95 -31.81
C ILE A 214 6.88 8.51 -32.32
N PRO A 215 7.88 7.98 -33.07
CA PRO A 215 7.81 6.61 -33.58
C PRO A 215 7.75 5.56 -32.45
N THR A 216 8.46 5.79 -31.34
CA THR A 216 8.47 4.87 -30.19
C THR A 216 7.12 4.86 -29.48
N LEU A 217 6.52 6.03 -29.23
CA LEU A 217 5.19 6.13 -28.62
C LEU A 217 4.10 5.60 -29.55
N MET A 218 4.22 5.81 -30.86
CA MET A 218 3.29 5.23 -31.84
C MET A 218 3.38 3.71 -31.85
N ARG A 219 4.59 3.13 -31.84
CA ARG A 219 4.78 1.67 -31.74
C ARG A 219 4.19 1.11 -30.45
N LEU A 220 4.47 1.76 -29.32
CA LEU A 220 3.91 1.37 -28.01
C LEU A 220 2.38 1.43 -28.06
N ALA A 221 1.79 2.52 -28.54
CA ALA A 221 0.34 2.67 -28.65
C ALA A 221 -0.30 1.64 -29.60
N GLN A 222 0.35 1.29 -30.71
CA GLN A 222 -0.11 0.26 -31.64
C GLN A 222 -0.05 -1.13 -31.00
N ARG A 223 1.01 -1.44 -30.25
CA ARG A 223 1.14 -2.71 -29.53
C ARG A 223 0.16 -2.81 -28.37
N THR A 224 -0.01 -1.76 -27.58
CA THR A 224 -1.06 -1.67 -26.56
C THR A 224 -2.45 -1.87 -27.18
N GLU A 225 -2.72 -1.29 -28.35
CA GLU A 225 -3.98 -1.53 -29.06
C GLU A 225 -4.17 -2.99 -29.43
N ARG A 226 -3.15 -3.62 -30.03
CA ARG A 226 -3.18 -5.03 -30.39
C ARG A 226 -3.34 -5.92 -29.16
N ALA A 227 -2.55 -5.69 -28.12
CA ALA A 227 -2.64 -6.36 -26.83
C ALA A 227 -4.06 -6.31 -26.26
N MET A 228 -4.73 -5.14 -26.29
CA MET A 228 -6.11 -5.02 -25.81
C MET A 228 -7.13 -5.77 -26.69
N GLN A 229 -6.89 -5.86 -28.00
CA GLN A 229 -7.72 -6.68 -28.90
C GLN A 229 -7.53 -8.17 -28.62
N ASP A 230 -6.32 -8.62 -28.35
CA ASP A 230 -5.99 -10.01 -28.06
C ASP A 230 -6.58 -10.43 -26.72
N ILE A 231 -6.48 -9.57 -25.70
CA ILE A 231 -7.14 -9.74 -24.41
C ILE A 231 -8.66 -9.82 -24.58
N ALA A 232 -9.25 -8.95 -25.42
CA ALA A 232 -10.68 -8.98 -25.69
C ALA A 232 -11.13 -10.30 -26.35
N ARG A 233 -10.33 -10.84 -27.29
CA ARG A 233 -10.57 -12.15 -27.91
C ARG A 233 -10.52 -13.27 -26.87
N ALA A 234 -9.50 -13.28 -26.00
CA ALA A 234 -9.37 -14.26 -24.91
C ALA A 234 -10.55 -14.20 -23.94
N ILE A 235 -10.93 -13.01 -23.45
CA ILE A 235 -12.07 -12.83 -22.54
C ILE A 235 -13.38 -13.27 -23.21
N ALA A 236 -13.58 -12.96 -24.49
CA ALA A 236 -14.77 -13.40 -25.23
C ALA A 236 -14.83 -14.93 -25.39
N GLN A 237 -13.69 -15.58 -25.61
CA GLN A 237 -13.61 -17.04 -25.67
C GLN A 237 -13.89 -17.66 -24.30
N ILE A 238 -13.30 -17.13 -23.23
CA ILE A 238 -13.57 -17.55 -21.85
C ILE A 238 -15.06 -17.40 -21.53
N HIS A 239 -15.67 -16.24 -21.86
CA HIS A 239 -17.09 -15.99 -21.61
C HIS A 239 -18.01 -17.01 -22.31
N ARG A 240 -17.67 -17.42 -23.54
CA ARG A 240 -18.44 -18.44 -24.27
C ARG A 240 -18.30 -19.82 -23.64
N ASN A 241 -17.09 -20.16 -23.18
CA ASN A 241 -16.76 -21.51 -22.73
C ASN A 241 -16.90 -21.71 -21.22
N PHE A 242 -17.12 -20.64 -20.44
CA PHE A 242 -17.08 -20.71 -18.98
C PHE A 242 -18.06 -21.72 -18.38
N SER A 243 -19.23 -21.90 -19.00
CA SER A 243 -20.22 -22.91 -18.61
C SER A 243 -19.66 -24.34 -18.73
N GLU A 244 -18.86 -24.62 -19.76
CA GLU A 244 -18.22 -25.93 -20.01
C GLU A 244 -16.98 -26.12 -19.11
N THR A 245 -16.18 -25.05 -18.94
CA THR A 245 -14.99 -25.05 -18.07
C THR A 245 -15.34 -25.30 -16.59
N ARG A 246 -16.54 -24.93 -16.16
CA ARG A 246 -17.07 -25.16 -14.81
C ARG A 246 -17.31 -26.63 -14.47
N GLU A 247 -17.83 -27.43 -15.42
CA GLU A 247 -18.10 -28.86 -15.18
C GLU A 247 -16.82 -29.69 -15.02
N LEU A 248 -15.78 -29.32 -15.76
CA LEU A 248 -14.43 -29.87 -15.61
C LEU A 248 -13.80 -29.51 -14.26
N PHE A 249 -14.29 -28.49 -13.56
CA PHE A 249 -13.75 -28.02 -12.28
C PHE A 249 -14.48 -28.55 -11.05
N VAL A 250 -15.82 -28.64 -11.06
CA VAL A 250 -16.58 -29.24 -9.93
C VAL A 250 -16.11 -30.68 -9.65
N SER A 251 -15.57 -31.36 -10.65
CA SER A 251 -14.96 -32.70 -10.54
C SER A 251 -13.47 -32.69 -10.16
N ALA A 252 -12.74 -31.57 -10.32
CA ALA A 252 -11.29 -31.49 -10.19
C ALA A 252 -10.78 -30.70 -8.96
N VAL A 253 -11.66 -30.08 -8.16
CA VAL A 253 -11.25 -29.45 -6.88
C VAL A 253 -10.85 -30.55 -5.88
N PRO A 254 -9.59 -30.61 -5.41
CA PRO A 254 -9.21 -31.51 -4.34
C PRO A 254 -9.96 -31.14 -3.06
N ARG A 255 -10.76 -32.06 -2.51
CA ARG A 255 -11.47 -31.86 -1.22
C ARG A 255 -10.55 -31.82 0.01
N HIS A 256 -9.24 -31.88 -0.18
CA HIS A 256 -8.26 -31.66 0.86
C HIS A 256 -7.08 -30.89 0.26
N VAL A 257 -6.96 -29.62 0.63
CA VAL A 257 -5.65 -29.00 0.71
C VAL A 257 -5.11 -29.42 2.07
N SER A 258 -4.19 -30.39 2.09
CA SER A 258 -3.42 -30.72 3.29
C SER A 258 -2.80 -29.44 3.85
N PRO A 259 -2.70 -29.29 5.18
CA PRO A 259 -2.04 -28.14 5.77
C PRO A 259 -0.65 -28.01 5.14
N ILE A 260 -0.36 -26.83 4.62
CA ILE A 260 0.97 -26.46 4.15
C ILE A 260 1.92 -26.85 5.28
N SER A 261 2.74 -27.86 5.03
CA SER A 261 3.81 -28.30 5.91
C SER A 261 4.58 -27.05 6.33
N ALA A 262 4.69 -26.88 7.65
CA ALA A 262 5.33 -25.75 8.31
C ALA A 262 6.42 -25.16 7.45
N ILE A 263 6.21 -23.91 7.01
CA ILE A 263 7.27 -23.09 6.44
C ILE A 263 8.34 -23.02 7.52
N SER A 264 9.37 -23.85 7.36
CA SER A 264 10.69 -23.62 7.90
C SER A 264 10.97 -22.15 7.63
N HIS A 265 10.89 -21.35 8.69
CA HIS A 265 11.31 -19.96 8.64
C HIS A 265 12.79 -20.01 8.27
N SER A 266 13.11 -19.86 6.99
CA SER A 266 14.45 -19.41 6.63
C SER A 266 14.55 -18.05 7.30
N ALA A 267 15.31 -18.00 8.41
CA ALA A 267 15.63 -16.78 9.11
C ALA A 267 16.02 -15.73 8.06
N LYS A 268 15.39 -14.55 8.13
CA LYS A 268 15.93 -13.37 7.44
C LYS A 268 17.43 -13.37 7.80
N PRO A 269 18.35 -13.23 6.83
CA PRO A 269 19.77 -13.32 7.14
C PRO A 269 20.09 -12.35 8.27
N ASP A 270 20.54 -12.91 9.40
CA ASP A 270 21.09 -12.17 10.52
C ASP A 270 22.42 -11.53 10.06
N LEU A 271 22.33 -10.42 9.33
CA LEU A 271 23.42 -9.46 9.21
C LEU A 271 23.40 -8.62 10.49
N PRO A 272 24.55 -8.38 11.13
CA PRO A 272 24.77 -8.65 12.55
C PRO A 272 23.97 -7.70 13.45
N ALA A 273 22.70 -8.05 13.72
CA ALA A 273 21.78 -7.30 14.59
C ALA A 273 22.36 -7.09 16.00
N GLU A 274 23.24 -7.98 16.46
CA GLU A 274 23.87 -7.91 17.78
C GLU A 274 24.90 -6.77 17.95
N ALA A 275 25.45 -6.23 16.85
CA ALA A 275 26.31 -5.05 16.92
C ALA A 275 25.51 -3.76 17.16
N PHE A 276 24.24 -3.71 16.73
CA PHE A 276 23.39 -2.51 16.74
C PHE A 276 22.82 -2.13 18.10
N ILE A 277 22.78 -3.07 19.05
CA ILE A 277 22.31 -2.83 20.43
C ILE A 277 23.45 -2.24 21.30
N ARG A 278 24.72 -2.36 20.87
CA ARG A 278 25.88 -2.03 21.70
C ARG A 278 26.20 -0.54 21.78
N THR A 279 25.82 0.28 20.81
CA THR A 279 25.99 1.74 20.95
C THR A 279 24.95 2.32 21.91
N PRO A 280 25.32 3.22 22.83
CA PRO A 280 24.37 3.76 23.79
C PRO A 280 23.23 4.53 23.09
N PRO A 281 21.99 4.47 23.61
CA PRO A 281 20.88 5.28 23.10
C PRO A 281 21.15 6.76 23.27
N THR A 282 20.68 7.55 22.29
CA THR A 282 20.70 9.00 22.45
C THR A 282 19.78 9.38 23.59
N ALA A 283 20.17 10.37 24.39
CA ALA A 283 19.37 10.81 25.51
C ALA A 283 17.99 11.28 25.03
N LEU A 284 16.95 10.96 25.79
CA LEU A 284 15.63 11.56 25.57
C LEU A 284 15.73 13.08 25.70
N PRO A 285 14.94 13.85 24.92
CA PRO A 285 14.91 15.29 25.06
C PRO A 285 14.64 15.69 26.52
N PRO A 286 15.45 16.58 27.14
CA PRO A 286 15.27 16.96 28.55
C PRO A 286 13.89 17.54 28.84
N SER A 287 13.26 18.21 27.86
CA SER A 287 11.89 18.70 27.93
C SER A 287 10.89 17.57 28.11
N VAL A 288 11.04 16.46 27.37
CA VAL A 288 10.21 15.26 27.49
C VAL A 288 10.40 14.64 28.86
N VAL A 289 11.64 14.39 29.30
CA VAL A 289 11.90 13.78 30.62
C VAL A 289 11.33 14.65 31.75
N ARG A 290 11.50 15.97 31.68
CA ARG A 290 10.96 16.92 32.67
C ARG A 290 9.43 16.90 32.68
N ALA A 291 8.80 16.96 31.51
CA ALA A 291 7.35 16.93 31.40
C ALA A 291 6.77 15.62 31.91
N LEU A 292 7.39 14.48 31.55
CA LEU A 292 6.99 13.16 32.05
C LEU A 292 7.10 13.09 33.57
N ARG A 293 8.20 13.56 34.17
CA ARG A 293 8.36 13.57 35.64
C ARG A 293 7.33 14.48 36.32
N ASN A 294 7.09 15.67 35.78
CA ASN A 294 6.11 16.60 36.34
C ASN A 294 4.70 16.01 36.29
N GLU A 295 4.30 15.41 35.16
CA GLU A 295 2.98 14.80 35.01
C GLU A 295 2.81 13.56 35.90
N ILE A 296 3.85 12.73 36.07
CA ILE A 296 3.81 11.59 36.98
C ILE A 296 3.62 12.07 38.43
N ASN A 297 4.35 13.11 38.85
CA ASN A 297 4.22 13.68 40.19
C ASN A 297 2.82 14.28 40.42
N ASN A 298 2.22 14.89 39.40
CA ASN A 298 0.87 15.46 39.46
C ASN A 298 -0.24 14.39 39.39
N ALA A 299 0.05 13.20 38.87
CA ALA A 299 -0.91 12.10 38.71
C ALA A 299 -1.08 11.23 39.97
N GLY A 300 -0.47 11.61 41.11
CA GLY A 300 -0.49 10.89 42.39
C GLY A 300 -1.91 10.69 42.92
N GLY A 301 -2.56 9.60 42.52
CA GLY A 301 -3.94 9.24 42.87
C GLY A 301 -4.69 8.47 41.79
N SER A 302 -4.20 8.43 40.54
CA SER A 302 -4.83 7.68 39.44
C SER A 302 -4.45 6.20 39.44
N THR A 303 -5.42 5.32 39.17
CA THR A 303 -5.20 3.88 38.95
C THR A 303 -4.68 3.57 37.54
N ALA A 304 -4.67 4.55 36.64
CA ALA A 304 -4.18 4.41 35.27
C ALA A 304 -2.65 4.48 35.20
N ARG A 305 -2.03 3.56 34.45
CA ARG A 305 -0.57 3.58 34.27
C ARG A 305 -0.18 4.70 33.31
N PRO A 306 0.87 5.48 33.60
CA PRO A 306 1.35 6.52 32.69
C PRO A 306 1.79 5.90 31.36
N ALA A 307 1.53 6.57 30.24
CA ALA A 307 1.89 6.11 28.91
C ALA A 307 2.53 7.22 28.07
N LEU A 308 3.64 6.91 27.40
CA LEU A 308 4.25 7.75 26.38
C LEU A 308 3.79 7.24 25.02
N LEU A 309 3.17 8.11 24.22
CA LEU A 309 2.82 7.77 22.85
C LEU A 309 4.05 7.91 21.96
N VAL A 310 4.22 7.00 21.02
CA VAL A 310 5.33 7.00 20.08
C VAL A 310 4.80 7.03 18.66
N MET A 311 5.29 7.95 17.83
CA MET A 311 4.96 8.03 16.41
C MET A 311 6.23 7.94 15.57
N GLY A 312 6.46 6.78 14.97
CA GLY A 312 7.53 6.55 14.01
C GLY A 312 7.10 6.92 12.59
N GLY A 313 8.01 7.50 11.80
CA GLY A 313 7.70 7.82 10.40
C GLY A 313 8.88 8.39 9.63
N SER A 314 8.83 8.36 8.29
CA SER A 314 9.85 9.01 7.47
C SER A 314 9.81 10.54 7.60
N PHE A 315 8.62 11.14 7.75
CA PHE A 315 8.39 12.59 7.88
C PHE A 315 9.09 13.42 6.79
N ASP A 316 8.74 13.15 5.53
CA ASP A 316 9.48 13.64 4.35
C ASP A 316 8.56 14.34 3.33
N PRO A 317 8.01 15.54 3.62
CA PRO A 317 8.13 16.29 4.87
C PRO A 317 7.08 15.87 5.91
N PHE A 318 7.24 16.38 7.14
CA PHE A 318 6.18 16.38 8.14
C PHE A 318 5.00 17.22 7.63
N THR A 319 3.78 16.74 7.84
CA THR A 319 2.54 17.35 7.35
C THR A 319 1.55 17.52 8.49
N LEU A 320 0.54 18.38 8.30
CA LEU A 320 -0.52 18.61 9.29
C LEU A 320 -1.27 17.30 9.67
N ALA A 321 -1.29 16.32 8.76
CA ALA A 321 -1.84 14.99 9.05
C ALA A 321 -1.11 14.27 10.18
N HIS A 322 0.22 14.35 10.23
CA HIS A 322 1.00 13.65 11.24
C HIS A 322 0.71 14.20 12.65
N GLY A 323 0.67 15.53 12.79
CA GLY A 323 0.29 16.20 14.04
C GLY A 323 -1.13 15.86 14.47
N ALA A 324 -2.09 15.90 13.54
CA ALA A 324 -3.48 15.57 13.84
C ALA A 324 -3.68 14.09 14.25
N ILE A 325 -2.95 13.15 13.63
CA ILE A 325 -2.95 11.72 13.99
C ILE A 325 -2.38 11.53 15.40
N ALA A 326 -1.23 12.15 15.70
CA ALA A 326 -0.64 12.11 17.04
C ALA A 326 -1.58 12.66 18.13
N HIS A 327 -2.22 13.80 17.85
CA HIS A 327 -3.21 14.41 18.73
C HIS A 327 -4.43 13.51 18.96
N ALA A 328 -4.98 12.91 17.89
CA ALA A 328 -6.11 11.98 18.00
C ALA A 328 -5.75 10.75 18.84
N GLY A 329 -4.55 10.19 18.67
CA GLY A 329 -4.06 9.09 19.51
C GLY A 329 -3.97 9.47 20.98
N PHE A 330 -3.49 10.69 21.28
CA PHE A 330 -3.41 11.20 22.65
C PHE A 330 -4.80 11.30 23.29
N LEU A 331 -5.75 11.98 22.65
CA LEU A 331 -7.13 12.13 23.15
C LEU A 331 -7.86 10.78 23.29
N ALA A 332 -7.60 9.84 22.38
CA ALA A 332 -8.19 8.51 22.46
C ALA A 332 -7.71 7.71 23.67
N LEU A 333 -6.47 7.90 24.13
CA LEU A 333 -6.00 7.30 25.38
C LEU A 333 -6.51 8.04 26.61
N GLU A 334 -6.56 9.37 26.54
CA GLU A 334 -7.08 10.21 27.64
C GLU A 334 -8.54 9.83 27.97
N SER A 335 -9.41 9.78 26.96
CA SER A 335 -10.83 9.40 27.13
C SER A 335 -11.03 7.96 27.66
N ARG A 336 -10.11 7.03 27.34
CA ARG A 336 -10.14 5.65 27.87
C ARG A 336 -9.63 5.53 29.29
N SER A 337 -8.84 6.48 29.76
CA SER A 337 -8.38 6.51 31.16
C SER A 337 -9.49 6.91 32.13
N GLU A 338 -10.54 7.57 31.63
CA GLU A 338 -11.71 8.01 32.41
C GLU A 338 -12.81 6.94 32.50
N HIS A 339 -12.81 5.96 31.59
CA HIS A 339 -13.80 4.87 31.54
C HIS A 339 -13.17 3.56 32.05
N ALA A 340 -13.94 2.71 32.73
CA ALA A 340 -13.50 1.51 33.44
C ALA A 340 -12.95 0.39 32.51
N ASP A 341 -11.84 0.64 31.83
CA ASP A 341 -11.07 -0.38 31.11
C ASP A 341 -10.20 -1.17 32.11
N THR A 342 -9.97 -2.43 31.80
CA THR A 342 -9.18 -3.40 32.58
C THR A 342 -7.68 -3.07 32.68
N SER A 343 -7.17 -2.09 31.92
CA SER A 343 -5.80 -1.58 32.05
C SER A 343 -5.67 -0.11 31.58
N PRO A 344 -6.23 0.85 32.33
CA PRO A 344 -6.31 2.23 31.89
C PRO A 344 -4.90 2.84 31.79
N SER A 345 -4.67 3.62 30.73
CA SER A 345 -3.38 4.27 30.46
C SER A 345 -3.58 5.78 30.38
N LYS A 346 -2.87 6.55 31.21
CA LYS A 346 -2.90 8.02 31.16
C LYS A 346 -1.81 8.52 30.20
N PRO A 347 -2.16 9.13 29.06
CA PRO A 347 -1.14 9.63 28.14
C PRO A 347 -0.41 10.82 28.76
N LEU A 348 0.92 10.83 28.67
CA LEU A 348 1.77 11.89 29.23
C LEU A 348 2.39 12.80 28.17
N GLY A 349 2.46 12.33 26.93
CA GLY A 349 3.01 13.09 25.82
C GLY A 349 3.23 12.24 24.57
N VAL A 350 3.75 12.87 23.53
CA VAL A 350 4.02 12.23 22.23
C VAL A 350 5.50 12.37 21.86
N LEU A 351 6.16 11.25 21.61
CA LEU A 351 7.52 11.20 21.09
C LEU A 351 7.51 10.87 19.60
N PHE A 352 8.00 11.80 18.77
CA PHE A 352 8.16 11.60 17.34
C PHE A 352 9.54 11.01 17.05
N ILE A 353 9.57 9.92 16.27
CA ILE A 353 10.82 9.22 15.91
C ILE A 353 10.98 9.25 14.39
N PRO A 354 11.76 10.20 13.83
CA PRO A 354 12.08 10.21 12.41
C PRO A 354 12.93 9.00 12.05
N ALA A 355 12.37 8.13 11.20
CA ALA A 355 13.07 6.97 10.72
C ALA A 355 14.25 7.36 9.84
N ALA A 356 15.41 6.71 10.02
CA ALA A 356 16.56 6.90 9.15
C ALA A 356 16.29 6.34 7.74
N ARG A 357 15.86 5.08 7.69
CA ARG A 357 15.30 4.44 6.51
C ARG A 357 14.23 3.45 6.92
N SER A 358 13.04 3.59 6.34
CA SER A 358 11.98 2.59 6.54
C SER A 358 12.43 1.25 5.93
N PRO A 359 12.30 0.12 6.64
CA PRO A 359 12.59 -1.21 6.08
C PRO A 359 11.77 -1.54 4.83
N HIS A 360 10.65 -0.84 4.63
CA HIS A 360 9.70 -1.04 3.54
C HIS A 360 9.98 -0.15 2.32
N LYS A 361 11.02 0.70 2.36
CA LYS A 361 11.40 1.58 1.24
C LYS A 361 12.81 1.23 0.77
N ALA A 362 12.98 1.10 -0.54
CA ALA A 362 14.29 0.82 -1.16
C ALA A 362 15.25 2.02 -1.01
N GLU A 363 14.71 3.23 -1.13
CA GLU A 363 15.46 4.48 -0.99
C GLU A 363 15.14 5.20 0.33
N GLY A 364 16.10 6.00 0.80
CA GLY A 364 15.94 6.86 1.97
C GLY A 364 15.02 8.06 1.72
N PRO A 365 14.68 8.82 2.76
CA PRO A 365 13.96 10.09 2.62
C PRO A 365 14.72 11.08 1.72
N ALA A 366 13.98 11.92 0.98
CA ALA A 366 14.56 12.94 0.12
C ALA A 366 15.18 14.09 0.91
N ALA A 367 14.54 14.51 2.02
CA ALA A 367 15.12 15.48 2.93
C ALA A 367 16.14 14.85 3.88
N SER A 368 17.18 15.64 4.21
CA SER A 368 18.20 15.22 5.16
C SER A 368 17.59 14.92 6.54
N ALA A 369 18.30 14.12 7.34
CA ALA A 369 17.85 13.80 8.69
C ALA A 369 17.62 15.05 9.58
N ASP A 370 18.49 16.05 9.45
CA ASP A 370 18.39 17.29 10.21
C ASP A 370 17.24 18.18 9.71
N ASP A 371 17.02 18.25 8.40
CA ASP A 371 15.88 19.00 7.85
C ASP A 371 14.56 18.35 8.27
N ARG A 372 14.45 17.01 8.25
CA ARG A 372 13.25 16.29 8.70
C ARG A 372 12.96 16.53 10.17
N ARG A 373 13.98 16.42 11.02
CA ARG A 373 13.86 16.78 12.44
C ARG A 373 13.35 18.21 12.59
N ARG A 374 13.96 19.18 11.89
CA ARG A 374 13.57 20.59 12.02
C ARG A 374 12.16 20.86 11.52
N MET A 375 11.72 20.20 10.45
CA MET A 375 10.34 20.31 9.94
C MET A 375 9.31 19.75 10.92
N ILE A 376 9.64 18.70 11.68
CA ILE A 376 8.77 18.23 12.78
C ILE A 376 8.66 19.33 13.85
N GLU A 377 9.80 19.83 14.34
CA GLU A 377 9.83 20.88 15.36
C GLU A 377 9.04 22.12 14.91
N LEU A 378 9.28 22.64 13.71
CA LEU A 378 8.58 23.80 13.15
C LEU A 378 7.08 23.60 12.93
N SER A 379 6.64 22.36 12.73
CA SER A 379 5.21 22.08 12.60
C SER A 379 4.52 22.09 13.96
N LEU A 380 5.20 21.67 15.02
CA LEU A 380 4.65 21.54 16.36
C LEU A 380 4.86 22.81 17.21
N GLU A 381 5.94 23.56 16.95
CA GLU A 381 6.22 24.90 17.50
C GLU A 381 5.14 25.88 17.03
N GLY A 382 4.11 26.11 17.87
CA GLY A 382 3.03 27.06 17.59
C GLY A 382 1.70 26.41 17.19
N GLU A 383 1.60 25.08 17.18
CA GLU A 383 0.34 24.38 16.92
C GLU A 383 -0.48 24.28 18.22
N GLU A 384 -1.69 24.87 18.23
CA GLU A 384 -2.55 24.93 19.43
C GLU A 384 -2.81 23.55 20.06
N ARG A 385 -2.95 22.51 19.22
CA ARG A 385 -3.12 21.10 19.64
C ARG A 385 -1.99 20.61 20.54
N PHE A 386 -0.77 21.10 20.31
CA PHE A 386 0.44 20.69 21.03
C PHE A 386 0.89 21.71 22.08
N ALA A 387 0.20 22.84 22.22
CA ALA A 387 0.48 23.82 23.28
C ALA A 387 0.25 23.26 24.70
N ARG A 388 -0.61 22.24 24.82
CA ARG A 388 -0.99 21.60 26.10
C ARG A 388 -0.57 20.14 26.22
N ILE A 389 0.07 19.58 25.21
CA ILE A 389 0.51 18.19 25.18
C ILE A 389 2.03 18.17 25.16
N PRO A 390 2.70 17.55 26.15
CA PRO A 390 4.14 17.37 26.08
C PRO A 390 4.54 16.59 24.83
N TRP A 391 5.54 17.08 24.10
CA TRP A 391 6.06 16.40 22.93
C TRP A 391 7.58 16.53 22.81
N GLY A 392 8.18 15.67 22.00
CA GLY A 392 9.58 15.80 21.61
C GLY A 392 9.93 14.97 20.38
N VAL A 393 11.08 15.26 19.80
CA VAL A 393 11.66 14.50 18.69
C VAL A 393 12.85 13.72 19.21
N TRP A 394 12.86 12.41 19.00
CA TRP A 394 13.98 11.54 19.42
C TRP A 394 14.70 10.98 18.20
N THR A 395 15.98 11.29 18.09
CA THR A 395 16.79 11.07 16.89
C THR A 395 17.58 9.75 16.89
N ASP A 396 17.37 8.87 17.88
CA ASP A 396 18.14 7.64 18.05
C ASP A 396 18.25 6.80 16.77
N GLU A 397 17.18 6.70 15.97
CA GLU A 397 17.24 6.00 14.69
C GLU A 397 18.14 6.69 13.66
N ILE A 398 18.10 8.03 13.58
CA ILE A 398 18.98 8.83 12.72
C ILE A 398 20.43 8.65 13.15
N ASP A 399 20.69 8.78 14.44
CA ASP A 399 22.05 8.79 14.99
C ASP A 399 22.69 7.42 14.87
N ARG A 400 21.97 6.34 15.16
CA ARG A 400 22.44 4.97 14.92
C ARG A 400 22.73 4.70 13.44
N ALA A 401 21.92 5.24 12.53
CA ALA A 401 22.16 5.07 11.10
C ALA A 401 23.37 5.85 10.58
N ARG A 402 23.84 6.90 11.28
CA ARG A 402 25.11 7.59 10.97
C ARG A 402 26.31 6.68 11.27
N GLU A 403 26.25 5.90 12.33
CA GLU A 403 27.28 4.93 12.71
C GLU A 403 27.23 3.66 11.83
N HIS A 404 26.05 3.33 11.31
CA HIS A 404 25.82 2.17 10.45
C HIS A 404 25.04 2.54 9.17
N PRO A 405 25.69 3.21 8.19
CA PRO A 405 25.04 3.65 6.97
C PRO A 405 24.38 2.50 6.22
N GLY A 406 23.12 2.69 5.82
CA GLY A 406 22.38 1.71 5.04
C GLY A 406 21.72 0.59 5.86
N ALA A 407 21.77 0.63 7.19
CA ALA A 407 20.98 -0.26 8.03
C ALA A 407 19.49 0.18 8.08
N PRO A 408 18.52 -0.75 8.01
CA PRO A 408 17.10 -0.42 8.16
C PRO A 408 16.74 -0.15 9.64
N SER A 409 15.75 0.71 9.86
CA SER A 409 15.19 0.95 11.19
C SER A 409 14.12 -0.10 11.56
N TYR A 410 14.42 -1.04 12.46
CA TYR A 410 13.41 -1.95 13.00
C TYR A 410 12.75 -1.38 14.26
N SER A 411 11.43 -1.25 14.26
CA SER A 411 10.65 -0.67 15.36
C SER A 411 10.87 -1.39 16.70
N VAL A 412 11.11 -2.70 16.70
CA VAL A 412 11.42 -3.47 17.92
C VAL A 412 12.71 -3.00 18.59
N HIS A 413 13.79 -2.81 17.83
CA HIS A 413 15.07 -2.33 18.38
C HIS A 413 14.92 -0.90 18.94
N THR A 414 14.15 -0.06 18.24
CA THR A 414 13.85 1.29 18.72
C THR A 414 13.03 1.26 20.02
N ALA A 415 12.05 0.36 20.13
CA ALA A 415 11.26 0.18 21.35
C ALA A 415 12.12 -0.33 22.54
N GLU A 416 13.04 -1.26 22.30
CA GLU A 416 13.97 -1.78 23.32
C GLU A 416 14.87 -0.69 23.87
N ARG A 417 15.46 0.12 22.98
CA ARG A 417 16.32 1.23 23.36
C ARG A 417 15.55 2.32 24.09
N LEU A 418 14.33 2.61 23.65
CA LEU A 418 13.46 3.58 24.31
C LEU A 418 13.09 3.11 25.72
N ARG A 419 12.72 1.84 25.88
CA ARG A 419 12.46 1.22 27.19
C ARG A 419 13.66 1.33 28.11
N SER A 420 14.84 0.92 27.64
CA SER A 420 16.10 1.03 28.39
C SER A 420 16.42 2.48 28.80
N THR A 421 16.13 3.44 27.92
CA THR A 421 16.37 4.86 28.18
C THR A 421 15.40 5.40 29.24
N LEU A 422 14.13 5.01 29.19
CA LEU A 422 13.15 5.36 30.22
C LEU A 422 13.51 4.75 31.58
N ASP A 423 13.92 3.48 31.61
CA ASP A 423 14.31 2.78 32.84
C ASP A 423 15.51 3.46 33.51
N SER A 424 16.53 3.81 32.72
CA SER A 424 17.71 4.55 33.20
C SER A 424 17.38 5.94 33.74
N ASN A 425 16.23 6.50 33.35
CA ASN A 425 15.72 7.78 33.84
C ASN A 425 14.76 7.64 35.05
N GLY A 426 14.58 6.42 35.57
CA GLY A 426 13.66 6.11 36.67
C GLY A 426 12.18 6.05 36.26
N LEU A 427 11.89 5.96 34.95
CA LEU A 427 10.54 5.98 34.37
C LEU A 427 10.03 4.56 34.06
N THR A 428 10.32 3.60 34.94
CA THR A 428 10.03 2.17 34.75
C THR A 428 8.55 1.83 34.61
N ASN A 429 7.67 2.64 35.22
CA ASN A 429 6.22 2.45 35.19
C ASN A 429 5.54 3.07 33.95
N VAL A 430 6.27 3.80 33.09
CA VAL A 430 5.71 4.43 31.89
C VAL A 430 5.57 3.39 30.79
N ARG A 431 4.34 3.13 30.32
CA ARG A 431 4.09 2.26 29.15
C ARG A 431 4.45 2.98 27.85
N LEU A 432 4.88 2.22 26.85
CA LEU A 432 5.00 2.72 25.49
C LEU A 432 3.72 2.38 24.72
N ARG A 433 3.13 3.36 24.04
CA ARG A 433 1.96 3.16 23.17
C ARG A 433 2.29 3.61 21.76
N TRP A 434 2.40 2.68 20.82
CA TRP A 434 2.88 3.01 19.48
C TRP A 434 1.73 3.33 18.53
N ILE A 435 1.71 4.55 17.99
CA ILE A 435 0.68 4.99 17.05
C ILE A 435 0.93 4.35 15.69
N VAL A 436 -0.06 3.60 15.21
CA VAL A 436 -0.04 2.96 13.88
C VAL A 436 -1.36 3.21 13.15
N GLY A 437 -1.29 3.26 11.82
CA GLY A 437 -2.49 3.21 10.98
C GLY A 437 -3.04 1.79 10.84
N ALA A 438 -4.27 1.66 10.32
CA ALA A 438 -4.90 0.37 10.06
C ALA A 438 -4.10 -0.53 9.09
N ASP A 439 -3.46 0.08 8.08
CA ASP A 439 -2.56 -0.57 7.13
C ASP A 439 -1.32 -1.16 7.81
N GLN A 440 -0.70 -0.40 8.72
CA GLN A 440 0.45 -0.85 9.49
C GLN A 440 0.06 -1.93 10.50
N ALA A 441 -1.10 -1.80 11.16
CA ALA A 441 -1.62 -2.82 12.07
C ALA A 441 -1.86 -4.16 11.36
N LEU A 442 -2.49 -4.14 10.18
CA LEU A 442 -2.70 -5.33 9.35
C LEU A 442 -1.38 -5.98 8.95
N ALA A 443 -0.37 -5.17 8.62
CA ALA A 443 0.97 -5.63 8.24
C ALA A 443 1.87 -6.03 9.43
N LEU A 444 1.48 -5.77 10.68
CA LEU A 444 2.36 -5.83 11.84
C LEU A 444 2.95 -7.22 12.07
N HIS A 445 2.20 -8.28 11.79
CA HIS A 445 2.69 -9.66 11.87
C HIS A 445 3.93 -9.95 11.01
N ARG A 446 4.22 -9.10 10.01
CA ARG A 446 5.40 -9.21 9.13
C ARG A 446 6.59 -8.38 9.59
N TRP A 447 6.43 -7.58 10.65
CA TRP A 447 7.51 -6.77 11.21
C TRP A 447 8.59 -7.66 11.81
N HIS A 448 9.78 -7.11 12.02
CA HIS A 448 10.85 -7.85 12.69
C HIS A 448 10.48 -8.03 14.17
N GLN A 449 10.38 -9.28 14.63
CA GLN A 449 10.00 -9.66 16.00
C GLN A 449 8.70 -9.00 16.49
N PRO A 450 7.54 -9.31 15.87
CA PRO A 450 6.29 -8.58 16.13
C PRO A 450 5.75 -8.79 17.55
N ALA A 451 5.87 -10.01 18.10
CA ALA A 451 5.44 -10.30 19.46
C ALA A 451 6.23 -9.49 20.50
N ARG A 452 7.57 -9.43 20.34
CA ARG A 452 8.44 -8.64 21.20
C ARG A 452 8.15 -7.15 21.11
N PHE A 453 7.88 -6.65 19.89
CA PHE A 453 7.47 -5.26 19.69
C PHE A 453 6.18 -4.93 20.46
N ILE A 454 5.14 -5.76 20.34
CA ILE A 454 3.85 -5.53 21.02
C ILE A 454 4.01 -5.57 22.55
N GLU A 455 4.85 -6.48 23.07
CA GLU A 455 5.15 -6.56 24.50
C GLU A 455 5.77 -5.26 25.03
N LEU A 456 6.71 -4.70 24.28
CA LEU A 456 7.41 -3.47 24.65
C LEU A 456 6.56 -2.22 24.44
N ALA A 457 5.83 -2.17 23.34
CA ALA A 457 5.11 -1.00 22.85
C ALA A 457 3.74 -1.39 22.27
N ASP A 458 2.75 -1.49 23.16
CA ASP A 458 1.40 -1.90 22.80
C ASP A 458 0.77 -0.90 21.80
N PRO A 459 0.34 -1.35 20.60
CA PRO A 459 -0.14 -0.43 19.58
C PRO A 459 -1.39 0.35 19.98
N ILE A 460 -1.54 1.53 19.37
CA ILE A 460 -2.81 2.23 19.23
C ILE A 460 -3.08 2.40 17.74
N VAL A 461 -4.16 1.77 17.28
CA VAL A 461 -4.51 1.71 15.86
C VAL A 461 -5.54 2.78 15.56
N LEU A 462 -5.14 3.81 14.82
CA LEU A 462 -6.06 4.86 14.40
C LEU A 462 -6.72 4.46 13.08
N LEU A 463 -8.03 4.32 13.11
CA LEU A 463 -8.83 4.00 11.93
C LEU A 463 -9.02 5.22 11.05
N ARG A 464 -9.13 4.96 9.75
CA ARG A 464 -9.54 5.92 8.74
C ARG A 464 -10.71 5.33 7.96
N PRO A 465 -11.95 5.79 8.17
CA PRO A 465 -13.10 5.37 7.39
C PRO A 465 -12.93 5.75 5.92
N ASP A 466 -13.41 4.89 5.02
CA ASP A 466 -13.27 5.06 3.57
C ASP A 466 -14.11 6.23 3.02
N THR A 467 -15.08 6.72 3.80
CA THR A 467 -15.94 7.84 3.44
C THR A 467 -15.42 9.14 4.05
N GLN A 468 -15.27 10.18 3.23
CA GLN A 468 -14.93 11.55 3.68
C GLN A 468 -16.01 12.18 4.60
N HIS A 469 -17.02 11.42 4.99
CA HIS A 469 -18.20 11.82 5.77
C HIS A 469 -18.56 10.79 6.85
N ALA A 470 -17.60 10.09 7.47
CA ALA A 470 -17.90 9.25 8.62
C ALA A 470 -18.45 10.12 9.76
N SER A 471 -19.77 10.10 9.91
CA SER A 471 -20.53 11.02 10.77
C SER A 471 -21.33 10.27 11.83
N SER A 472 -21.28 8.93 11.82
CA SER A 472 -22.03 8.07 12.73
C SER A 472 -21.12 7.08 13.45
N ASN A 473 -21.46 6.69 14.69
CA ASN A 473 -20.77 5.62 15.41
C ASN A 473 -20.79 4.28 14.63
N THR A 474 -21.80 4.08 13.79
CA THR A 474 -21.97 2.90 12.94
C THR A 474 -20.85 2.77 11.90
N ASP A 475 -20.37 3.88 11.35
CA ASP A 475 -19.28 3.90 10.36
C ASP A 475 -17.94 3.46 10.98
N TRP A 476 -17.70 3.87 12.22
CA TRP A 476 -16.52 3.50 13.00
C TRP A 476 -16.53 2.05 13.43
N GLN A 477 -17.69 1.55 13.89
CA GLN A 477 -17.88 0.15 14.21
C GLN A 477 -17.60 -0.73 13.00
N ALA A 478 -18.18 -0.38 11.84
CA ALA A 478 -17.96 -1.11 10.60
C ALA A 478 -16.49 -1.09 10.16
N ALA A 479 -15.78 0.03 10.30
CA ALA A 479 -14.36 0.12 9.99
C ALA A 479 -13.49 -0.73 10.95
N ALA A 480 -13.85 -0.78 12.24
CA ALA A 480 -13.20 -1.63 13.22
C ALA A 480 -13.43 -3.12 12.92
N ASP A 481 -14.66 -3.51 12.61
CA ASP A 481 -15.04 -4.88 12.26
C ASP A 481 -14.31 -5.35 10.99
N ARG A 482 -14.14 -4.46 9.99
CA ARG A 482 -13.34 -4.73 8.79
C ARG A 482 -11.87 -5.01 9.14
N LEU A 483 -11.26 -4.14 9.95
CA LEU A 483 -9.86 -4.35 10.37
C LEU A 483 -9.69 -5.64 11.18
N LEU A 484 -10.60 -5.93 12.12
CA LEU A 484 -10.54 -7.15 12.94
C LEU A 484 -10.73 -8.41 12.10
N SER A 485 -11.67 -8.38 11.15
CA SER A 485 -11.86 -9.47 10.19
C SER A 485 -10.60 -9.69 9.34
N ALA A 486 -9.98 -8.61 8.86
CA ALA A 486 -8.73 -8.70 8.09
C ALA A 486 -7.56 -9.24 8.94
N LEU A 487 -7.43 -8.80 10.20
CA LEU A 487 -6.43 -9.32 11.15
C LEU A 487 -6.64 -10.82 11.41
N GLN A 488 -7.88 -11.26 11.60
CA GLN A 488 -8.21 -12.68 11.81
C GLN A 488 -7.83 -13.54 10.61
N GLN A 489 -8.03 -13.02 9.39
CA GLN A 489 -7.69 -13.70 8.13
C GLN A 489 -6.17 -13.83 7.89
N THR A 490 -5.34 -13.06 8.59
CA THR A 490 -3.88 -13.27 8.52
C THR A 490 -3.45 -14.60 9.14
N HIS A 491 -4.30 -15.21 9.99
CA HIS A 491 -3.99 -16.39 10.79
C HIS A 491 -2.72 -16.28 11.65
N ALA A 492 -2.21 -15.05 11.84
CA ALA A 492 -0.98 -14.79 12.57
C ALA A 492 -1.19 -14.57 14.07
N TRP A 493 -2.45 -14.46 14.51
CA TRP A 493 -2.84 -14.13 15.88
C TRP A 493 -3.80 -15.19 16.43
N ASP A 494 -3.55 -15.67 17.64
CA ASP A 494 -4.47 -16.54 18.36
C ASP A 494 -5.69 -15.76 18.90
N GLU A 495 -6.64 -16.47 19.51
CA GLU A 495 -7.87 -15.86 20.02
C GLU A 495 -7.60 -14.79 21.09
N GLU A 496 -6.58 -14.96 21.93
CA GLU A 496 -6.23 -14.01 22.97
C GLU A 496 -5.66 -12.72 22.37
N ALA A 497 -4.73 -12.86 21.42
CA ALA A 497 -4.18 -11.75 20.65
C ALA A 497 -5.27 -11.01 19.86
N MET A 498 -6.24 -11.73 19.30
CA MET A 498 -7.40 -11.13 18.60
C MET A 498 -8.30 -10.33 19.53
N ARG A 499 -8.59 -10.81 20.75
CA ARG A 499 -9.31 -10.03 21.78
C ARG A 499 -8.52 -8.79 22.21
N SER A 500 -7.20 -8.84 22.17
CA SER A 500 -6.35 -7.69 22.45
C SER A 500 -6.38 -6.67 21.31
N TRP A 501 -6.40 -7.10 20.05
CA TRP A 501 -6.46 -6.21 18.89
C TRP A 501 -7.68 -5.31 18.86
N SER A 502 -8.86 -5.80 19.22
CA SER A 502 -10.07 -4.96 19.28
C SER A 502 -9.94 -3.81 20.27
N LYS A 503 -9.23 -4.04 21.39
CA LYS A 503 -8.94 -3.01 22.40
C LYS A 503 -7.92 -1.98 21.92
N ARG A 504 -7.17 -2.22 20.85
CA ARG A 504 -6.17 -1.26 20.32
C ARG A 504 -6.75 -0.23 19.36
N ILE A 505 -7.97 -0.45 18.87
CA ILE A 505 -8.58 0.33 17.79
C ILE A 505 -9.21 1.61 18.31
N CYS A 506 -8.84 2.76 17.73
CA CYS A 506 -9.35 4.08 18.09
C CYS A 506 -9.82 4.84 16.84
N PRO A 507 -10.82 5.73 16.96
CA PRO A 507 -11.17 6.66 15.88
C PRO A 507 -9.98 7.57 15.53
N GLY A 508 -9.71 7.75 14.24
CA GLY A 508 -8.68 8.65 13.72
C GLY A 508 -9.27 9.89 13.03
N PRO A 509 -8.45 10.88 12.67
CA PRO A 509 -8.93 12.07 11.98
C PRO A 509 -9.18 11.80 10.48
N LEU A 510 -10.24 12.39 9.91
CA LEU A 510 -10.56 12.31 8.47
C LEU A 510 -9.68 13.28 7.67
N LEU A 511 -8.51 12.84 7.22
CA LEU A 511 -7.55 13.68 6.52
C LEU A 511 -7.12 13.08 5.19
N THR A 512 -7.05 13.88 4.13
CA THR A 512 -6.59 13.51 2.78
C THR A 512 -5.22 14.12 2.45
N ILE A 513 -4.32 14.18 3.44
CA ILE A 513 -3.00 14.81 3.32
C ILE A 513 -1.94 13.73 3.14
N SER A 514 -1.03 13.89 2.17
CA SER A 514 0.12 13.01 1.98
C SER A 514 1.42 13.78 1.73
N SER A 515 2.54 13.29 2.27
CA SER A 515 3.87 13.89 2.01
C SER A 515 4.26 13.81 0.53
N THR A 516 3.80 12.78 -0.20
CA THR A 516 4.02 12.67 -1.65
C THR A 516 3.42 13.85 -2.39
N ARG A 517 2.16 14.22 -2.08
CA ARG A 517 1.51 15.38 -2.69
C ARG A 517 2.25 16.67 -2.39
N VAL A 518 2.75 16.83 -1.17
CA VAL A 518 3.56 18.00 -0.79
C VAL A 518 4.81 18.11 -1.65
N ARG A 519 5.56 17.02 -1.86
CA ARG A 519 6.75 17.01 -2.73
C ARG A 519 6.41 17.35 -4.19
N GLU A 520 5.31 16.84 -4.73
CA GLU A 520 4.83 17.19 -6.09
C GLU A 520 4.53 18.69 -6.24
N LEU A 521 3.87 19.28 -5.23
CA LEU A 521 3.53 20.70 -5.22
C LEU A 521 4.80 21.57 -5.14
N LEU A 522 5.75 21.20 -4.27
CA LEU A 522 7.03 21.88 -4.15
C LEU A 522 7.84 21.82 -5.45
N HIS A 523 7.89 20.66 -6.10
CA HIS A 523 8.51 20.51 -7.41
C HIS A 523 7.83 21.42 -8.45
N THR A 524 6.50 21.51 -8.44
CA THR A 524 5.75 22.42 -9.33
C THR A 524 6.10 23.89 -9.09
N LEU A 525 6.24 24.30 -7.83
CA LEU A 525 6.58 25.67 -7.44
C LEU A 525 8.02 26.06 -7.79
N ALA A 526 8.94 25.09 -7.78
CA ALA A 526 10.35 25.30 -8.12
C ALA A 526 10.61 25.54 -9.62
N ARG A 527 9.67 25.18 -10.51
CA ARG A 527 9.85 25.35 -11.97
C ARG A 527 9.85 26.82 -12.39
N PRO A 528 10.63 27.22 -13.42
CA PRO A 528 10.63 28.59 -13.93
C PRO A 528 9.26 29.07 -14.41
N ASP A 529 8.99 30.38 -14.36
CA ASP A 529 7.70 30.96 -14.78
C ASP A 529 7.36 30.74 -16.26
N HIS A 530 8.35 30.51 -17.10
CA HIS A 530 8.15 30.17 -18.52
C HIS A 530 7.73 28.69 -18.72
N GLU A 531 7.93 27.82 -17.71
CA GLU A 531 7.54 26.41 -17.77
C GLU A 531 6.18 26.12 -17.11
N VAL A 532 5.79 26.94 -16.12
CA VAL A 532 4.54 26.78 -15.37
C VAL A 532 3.86 28.14 -15.23
N ASN A 533 2.63 28.25 -15.72
CA ASN A 533 1.90 29.51 -15.66
C ASN A 533 1.59 29.95 -14.21
N SER A 534 1.40 31.26 -14.02
CA SER A 534 1.15 31.88 -12.72
C SER A 534 -0.06 31.30 -11.98
N ARG A 535 -1.12 30.91 -12.71
CA ARG A 535 -2.32 30.31 -12.13
C ARG A 535 -2.05 28.93 -11.50
N ALA A 536 -1.25 28.09 -12.15
CA ALA A 536 -0.87 26.79 -11.64
C ALA A 536 0.03 26.90 -10.39
N LYS A 537 0.97 27.86 -10.38
CA LYS A 537 1.75 28.17 -9.17
C LYS A 537 0.89 28.67 -8.02
N HIS A 538 -0.06 29.55 -8.29
CA HIS A 538 -1.00 30.04 -7.27
C HIS A 538 -1.84 28.90 -6.67
N LEU A 539 -2.39 28.00 -7.51
CA LEU A 539 -3.12 26.82 -7.04
C LEU A 539 -2.24 25.90 -6.20
N ALA A 540 -1.00 25.65 -6.64
CA ALA A 540 -0.06 24.82 -5.90
C ALA A 540 0.30 25.42 -4.54
N HIS A 541 0.48 26.74 -4.47
CA HIS A 541 0.76 27.45 -3.22
C HIS A 541 -0.45 27.40 -2.27
N SER A 542 -1.66 27.62 -2.80
CA SER A 542 -2.90 27.52 -2.03
C SER A 542 -3.14 26.12 -1.49
N GLU A 543 -2.88 25.07 -2.28
CA GLU A 543 -3.02 23.69 -1.82
C GLU A 543 -1.94 23.35 -0.78
N LEU A 544 -0.69 23.73 -1.01
CA LEU A 544 0.43 23.47 -0.10
C LEU A 544 0.17 24.02 1.30
N ALA A 545 -0.41 25.21 1.40
CA ALA A 545 -0.80 25.84 2.67
C ALA A 545 -1.85 25.03 3.47
N THR A 546 -2.60 24.12 2.82
CA THR A 546 -3.54 23.22 3.50
C THR A 546 -2.90 21.91 3.97
N LEU A 547 -1.67 21.61 3.54
CA LEU A 547 -1.02 20.32 3.78
C LEU A 547 0.09 20.41 4.84
N ILE A 548 0.80 21.54 4.93
CA ILE A 548 1.94 21.75 5.84
C ILE A 548 1.83 23.09 6.58
N HIS A 549 2.48 23.16 7.74
CA HIS A 549 2.54 24.38 8.54
C HIS A 549 3.30 25.50 7.79
N PRO A 550 2.89 26.78 7.88
CA PRO A 550 3.56 27.89 7.19
C PRO A 550 5.06 27.99 7.50
N ALA A 551 5.46 27.77 8.75
CA ALA A 551 6.88 27.80 9.15
C ALA A 551 7.69 26.67 8.49
N VAL A 552 7.07 25.52 8.22
CA VAL A 552 7.68 24.41 7.47
C VAL A 552 7.84 24.79 6.00
N ALA A 553 6.81 25.41 5.40
CA ALA A 553 6.87 25.89 4.02
C ALA A 553 7.98 26.94 3.82
N GLU A 554 8.07 27.92 4.72
CA GLU A 554 9.12 28.94 4.71
C GLU A 554 10.52 28.31 4.88
N TYR A 555 10.65 27.36 5.81
CA TYR A 555 11.91 26.66 6.03
C TYR A 555 12.36 25.88 4.78
N ILE A 556 11.45 25.12 4.16
CA ILE A 556 11.70 24.38 2.93
C ILE A 556 12.21 25.33 1.83
N GLN A 557 11.52 26.45 1.64
CA GLN A 557 11.88 27.46 0.64
C GLN A 557 13.25 28.07 0.93
N LYS A 558 13.51 28.52 2.16
CA LYS A 558 14.75 29.20 2.55
C LYS A 558 15.98 28.29 2.46
N ARG A 559 15.81 27.00 2.76
CA ARG A 559 16.89 26.02 2.79
C ARG A 559 17.04 25.28 1.45
N GLY A 560 16.14 25.51 0.49
CA GLY A 560 16.11 24.76 -0.76
C GLY A 560 15.89 23.27 -0.54
N VAL A 561 15.18 22.88 0.53
CA VAL A 561 14.84 21.48 0.76
C VAL A 561 13.97 21.03 -0.41
N TYR A 562 14.29 19.89 -1.03
CA TYR A 562 13.62 19.37 -2.23
C TYR A 562 13.88 20.11 -3.54
N ALA A 563 14.80 21.09 -3.59
CA ALA A 563 15.08 21.86 -4.82
C ALA A 563 15.77 21.05 -5.93
N GLY A 564 16.31 19.87 -5.59
CA GLY A 564 16.96 18.95 -6.54
C GLY A 564 16.19 17.64 -6.79
N LEU A 565 14.93 17.56 -6.35
CA LEU A 565 14.05 16.43 -6.65
C LEU A 565 13.52 16.48 -8.09
#